data_AF-A0A0B6ZBV3-F1
#
_entry.id   AF-A0A0B6ZBV3-F1
#
_cell.length_a   1.000
_cell.length_b   1.000
_cell.length_c   1.000
_cell.angle_alpha   90.00
_cell.angle_beta   90.00
_cell.angle_gamma   90.00
#
_symmetry.space_group_name_H-M   'P 1'
#
loop_
_entity.id
_entity.type
_entity.pdbx_description
1 polymer ?
#
loop_
_entity_poly.entity_id
_entity_poly.type
_entity_poly.pdbx_seq_one_letter_code
_entity_poly.pdbx_strand_id
1 'polypeptide(L)'
;SKCTEIKKALTEKWHKPLMCIHQGNNFTVSWDPHTNPFMHGHFLATVDSLIPTSNAIDQVPSQGEYLIILNHFFHLTTFHISSIDFMFRFIKDALVRLFKRNQHVQVVLQGPHVSC
;
A
#
# COMPACT_ATOMS: atom_id res chain seq x y z
N SER A 1 6.89 2.00 24.30
CA SER A 1 7.81 2.79 23.44
C SER A 1 6.97 3.61 22.47
N LYS A 2 7.32 4.88 22.24
CA LYS A 2 6.49 5.85 21.49
C LYS A 2 6.88 5.83 20.00
N CYS A 3 5.91 5.65 19.12
CA CYS A 3 6.07 5.86 17.69
C CYS A 3 6.23 7.37 17.39
N THR A 4 7.23 7.75 16.62
CA THR A 4 7.33 9.11 16.08
C THR A 4 6.65 9.15 14.72
N GLU A 5 5.48 9.80 14.65
CA GLU A 5 4.74 10.01 13.41
C GLU A 5 5.43 11.08 12.55
N ILE A 6 5.84 10.72 11.33
CA ILE A 6 6.56 11.62 10.41
C ILE A 6 5.63 12.21 9.35
N LYS A 7 4.55 11.50 9.01
CA LYS A 7 3.45 12.01 8.18
C LYS A 7 2.15 11.88 8.96
N LYS A 8 1.54 13.02 9.30
CA LYS A 8 0.19 13.09 9.89
C LYS A 8 -0.86 13.29 8.81
N ALA A 9 -1.98 12.62 8.94
CA ALA A 9 -3.18 13.00 8.21
C ALA A 9 -3.60 14.42 8.63
N LEU A 10 -3.87 15.33 7.67
CA LEU A 10 -4.35 16.70 7.99
C LEU A 10 -5.74 16.72 8.65
N THR A 11 -6.43 15.58 8.71
CA THR A 11 -7.70 15.34 9.42
C THR A 11 -7.64 13.95 10.08
N GLU A 12 -8.50 13.62 11.04
CA GLU A 12 -8.56 12.29 11.72
C GLU A 12 -8.85 11.09 10.79
N LYS A 13 -8.98 11.31 9.48
CA LYS A 13 -9.46 10.28 8.57
C LYS A 13 -8.31 9.38 8.10
N TRP A 14 -8.54 8.07 8.22
CA TRP A 14 -7.62 6.94 7.92
C TRP A 14 -7.08 6.87 6.48
N HIS A 15 -7.63 7.66 5.56
CA HIS A 15 -7.41 7.56 4.11
C HIS A 15 -6.30 8.47 3.57
N LYS A 16 -5.34 8.88 4.41
CA LYS A 16 -4.13 9.64 4.01
C LYS A 16 -2.87 8.84 4.30
N PRO A 17 -1.76 9.05 3.56
CA PRO A 17 -0.52 8.36 3.86
C PRO A 17 -0.03 8.63 5.28
N LEU A 18 0.36 7.57 6.00
CA LEU A 18 0.90 7.66 7.36
C LEU A 18 2.29 7.04 7.40
N MET A 19 3.15 7.51 8.30
CA MET A 19 4.47 6.93 8.52
C MET A 19 4.84 7.03 9.99
N CYS A 20 5.26 5.90 10.54
CA CYS A 20 5.71 5.74 11.91
C CYS A 20 7.14 5.20 11.92
N ILE A 21 8.03 5.80 12.70
CA ILE A 21 9.32 5.19 13.05
C ILE A 21 9.30 4.79 14.52
N HIS A 22 9.53 3.50 14.79
CA HIS A 22 9.65 2.96 16.12
C HIS A 22 11.12 2.74 16.49
N GLN A 23 11.71 3.73 17.17
CA GLN A 23 13.14 3.75 17.52
C GLN A 23 13.57 2.55 18.36
N GLY A 24 12.71 2.03 19.24
CA GLY A 24 13.07 0.93 20.15
C GLY A 24 13.32 -0.41 19.47
N ASN A 25 12.67 -0.65 18.32
CA ASN A 25 12.79 -1.90 17.57
C ASN A 25 13.36 -1.64 16.16
N ASN A 26 13.84 -0.43 15.90
CA ASN A 26 14.39 0.04 14.63
C ASN A 26 13.57 -0.36 13.38
N PHE A 27 12.24 -0.22 13.45
CA PHE A 27 11.38 -0.48 12.29
C PHE A 27 10.58 0.76 11.90
N THR A 28 10.23 0.81 10.62
CA THR A 28 9.36 1.82 10.04
C THR A 28 8.11 1.15 9.52
N VAL A 29 6.95 1.74 9.80
CA VAL A 29 5.66 1.33 9.20
C VAL A 29 5.14 2.50 8.40
N SER A 30 4.78 2.25 7.14
CA SER A 30 4.02 3.19 6.32
C SER A 30 2.65 2.63 5.99
N TRP A 31 1.69 3.55 5.84
CA TRP A 31 0.38 3.29 5.28
C TRP A 31 0.29 4.11 3.99
N ASP A 32 0.15 3.41 2.87
CA ASP A 32 0.14 4.01 1.54
C ASP A 32 -1.23 3.74 0.88
N PRO A 33 -2.25 4.58 1.15
CA PRO A 33 -3.57 4.39 0.59
C PRO A 33 -3.52 4.50 -0.93
N HIS A 34 -4.21 3.59 -1.59
CA HIS A 34 -4.33 3.53 -3.04
C HIS A 34 -5.80 3.71 -3.42
N THR A 35 -6.07 4.57 -4.39
CA THR A 35 -7.44 4.80 -4.89
C THR A 35 -7.51 4.87 -6.41
N ASN A 36 -6.38 4.75 -7.10
CA ASN A 36 -6.28 4.86 -8.55
C ASN A 36 -6.38 3.45 -9.18
N PRO A 37 -7.18 3.21 -10.24
CA PRO A 37 -8.03 4.12 -11.03
C PRO A 37 -9.46 4.34 -10.53
N PHE A 38 -9.74 4.08 -9.26
CA PHE A 38 -11.06 3.72 -8.79
C PHE A 38 -11.93 4.86 -8.23
N MET A 39 -11.34 5.89 -7.58
CA MET A 39 -12.10 7.01 -7.01
C MET A 39 -11.45 8.36 -7.28
N HIS A 40 -12.27 9.43 -7.22
CA HIS A 40 -11.82 10.82 -7.18
C HIS A 40 -10.95 11.06 -5.95
N GLY A 41 -9.67 10.73 -6.05
CA GLY A 41 -8.70 10.73 -4.96
C GLY A 41 -8.57 12.07 -4.24
N HIS A 42 -8.93 13.18 -4.89
CA HIS A 42 -8.87 14.53 -4.34
C HIS A 42 -9.81 14.76 -3.13
N PHE A 43 -10.90 13.98 -3.00
CA PHE A 43 -11.76 14.04 -1.80
C PHE A 43 -11.19 13.26 -0.62
N LEU A 44 -10.32 12.29 -0.88
CA LEU A 44 -9.76 11.39 0.14
C LEU A 44 -8.35 11.81 0.56
N ALA A 45 -7.53 12.30 -0.37
CA ALA A 45 -6.20 12.78 -0.05
C ALA A 45 -5.79 13.94 -0.97
N THR A 46 -4.63 14.52 -0.68
CA THR A 46 -4.08 15.59 -1.51
C THR A 46 -3.84 15.07 -2.92
N VAL A 47 -4.01 15.93 -3.93
CA VAL A 47 -3.62 15.63 -5.32
C VAL A 47 -2.18 15.08 -5.31
N ASP A 48 -1.94 14.02 -6.09
CA ASP A 48 -0.68 13.28 -6.19
C ASP A 48 -0.23 12.44 -4.98
N SER A 49 -0.98 12.45 -3.87
CA SER A 49 -0.64 11.59 -2.71
C SER A 49 -1.10 10.14 -2.83
N LEU A 50 -1.92 9.83 -3.84
CA LEU A 50 -2.49 8.50 -4.07
C LEU A 50 -1.91 7.95 -5.38
N ILE A 51 -0.84 7.17 -5.25
CA ILE A 51 -0.22 6.48 -6.38
C ILE A 51 -0.84 5.09 -6.56
N PRO A 52 -0.83 4.53 -7.79
CA PRO A 52 -1.19 3.14 -8.00
C PRO A 52 -0.33 2.21 -7.14
N THR A 53 -0.91 1.12 -6.63
CA THR A 53 -0.17 0.15 -5.79
C THR A 53 1.08 -0.38 -6.49
N SER A 54 1.04 -0.60 -7.80
CA SER A 54 2.21 -1.00 -8.59
C SER A 54 3.36 0.00 -8.47
N ASN A 55 3.06 1.29 -8.48
CA ASN A 55 4.08 2.35 -8.39
C ASN A 55 4.65 2.42 -6.97
N ALA A 56 3.82 2.23 -5.94
CA ALA A 56 4.29 2.13 -4.56
C ALA A 56 5.24 0.94 -4.38
N ILE A 57 4.90 -0.23 -4.97
CA ILE A 57 5.76 -1.41 -4.98
C ILE A 57 7.09 -1.11 -5.69
N ASP A 58 7.08 -0.39 -6.82
CA ASP A 58 8.31 -0.03 -7.55
C ASP A 58 9.22 0.94 -6.77
N GLN A 59 8.69 1.69 -5.81
CA GLN A 59 9.48 2.56 -4.92
C GLN A 59 10.18 1.81 -3.78
N VAL A 60 9.84 0.54 -3.54
CA VAL A 60 10.51 -0.27 -2.51
C VAL A 60 11.98 -0.48 -2.88
N PRO A 61 12.94 -0.12 -2.00
CA PRO A 61 14.37 -0.24 -2.27
C PRO A 61 14.85 -1.67 -2.56
N SER A 62 15.98 -1.76 -3.26
CA SER A 62 16.65 -3.04 -3.58
C SER A 62 17.33 -3.69 -2.37
N GLN A 63 17.55 -2.95 -1.29
CA GLN A 63 18.24 -3.40 -0.09
C GLN A 63 17.38 -3.13 1.14
N GLY A 64 17.53 -3.97 2.17
CA GLY A 64 16.74 -3.93 3.40
C GLY A 64 15.65 -5.01 3.44
N GLU A 65 15.12 -5.25 4.64
CA GLU A 65 14.05 -6.22 4.90
C GLU A 65 12.71 -5.49 4.91
N TYR A 66 11.75 -5.97 4.11
CA TYR A 66 10.44 -5.35 3.99
C TYR A 66 9.32 -6.39 4.09
N LEU A 67 8.29 -6.06 4.84
CA LEU A 67 7.02 -6.76 4.82
C LEU A 67 5.97 -5.86 4.15
N ILE A 68 5.41 -6.32 3.04
CA ILE A 68 4.37 -5.59 2.30
C ILE A 68 3.03 -6.30 2.52
N ILE A 69 2.04 -5.56 2.99
CA ILE A 69 0.68 -6.05 3.17
C ILE A 69 -0.21 -5.42 2.10
N LEU A 70 -0.75 -6.26 1.21
CA LEU A 70 -1.67 -5.85 0.15
C LEU A 70 -3.10 -6.15 0.59
N ASN A 71 -3.91 -5.10 0.79
CA ASN A 71 -5.31 -5.23 1.15
C ASN A 71 -6.19 -4.49 0.12
N HIS A 72 -6.68 -5.24 -0.86
CA HIS A 72 -7.49 -4.72 -1.99
C HIS A 72 -8.93 -5.22 -1.96
N PHE A 73 -9.35 -5.93 -0.91
CA PHE A 73 -10.65 -6.58 -0.87
C PHE A 73 -11.82 -5.62 -1.10
N PHE A 74 -11.78 -4.43 -0.49
CA PHE A 74 -12.87 -3.46 -0.65
C PHE A 74 -13.07 -3.04 -2.12
N HIS A 75 -11.99 -2.96 -2.91
CA HIS A 75 -12.07 -2.67 -4.34
C HIS A 75 -12.77 -3.81 -5.11
N LEU A 76 -12.63 -5.07 -4.69
CA LEU A 76 -13.32 -6.20 -5.32
C LEU A 76 -14.85 -6.06 -5.27
N THR A 77 -15.38 -5.41 -4.23
CA THR A 77 -16.84 -5.29 -4.02
C THR A 77 -17.47 -4.11 -4.74
N THR A 78 -16.67 -3.14 -5.18
CA THR A 78 -17.15 -1.82 -5.62
C THR A 78 -16.91 -1.53 -7.10
N PHE A 79 -16.08 -2.33 -7.78
CA PHE A 79 -15.68 -2.09 -9.16
C PHE A 79 -15.94 -3.28 -10.08
N HIS A 80 -16.02 -2.98 -11.39
CA HIS A 80 -16.15 -4.00 -12.41
C HIS A 80 -14.92 -4.94 -12.43
N ILE A 81 -15.16 -6.23 -12.64
CA ILE A 81 -14.13 -7.27 -12.58
C ILE A 81 -12.95 -7.04 -13.53
N SER A 82 -13.18 -6.41 -14.68
CA SER A 82 -12.10 -6.07 -15.62
C SER A 82 -11.11 -5.05 -15.06
N SER A 83 -11.58 -4.07 -14.29
CA SER A 83 -10.73 -3.06 -13.68
C SER A 83 -9.86 -3.66 -12.57
N ILE A 84 -10.43 -4.65 -11.86
CA ILE A 84 -9.73 -5.46 -10.87
C ILE A 84 -8.66 -6.35 -11.52
N ASP A 85 -9.00 -7.09 -12.58
CA ASP A 85 -8.04 -7.91 -13.32
C ASP A 85 -6.86 -7.07 -13.82
N PHE A 86 -7.14 -5.89 -14.40
CA PHE A 86 -6.12 -4.95 -14.82
C PHE A 86 -5.21 -4.54 -13.66
N MET A 87 -5.77 -4.08 -12.54
CA MET A 87 -5.01 -3.70 -11.35
C MET A 87 -4.09 -4.83 -10.85
N PHE A 88 -4.61 -6.05 -10.71
CA PHE A 88 -3.83 -7.18 -10.20
C PHE A 88 -2.71 -7.61 -11.16
N ARG A 89 -2.87 -7.45 -12.47
CA ARG A 89 -1.78 -7.66 -13.44
C ARG A 89 -0.61 -6.71 -13.19
N PHE A 90 -0.88 -5.42 -13.02
CA PHE A 90 0.17 -4.43 -12.73
C PHE A 90 0.84 -4.65 -11.38
N ILE A 91 0.06 -5.03 -10.35
CA ILE A 91 0.60 -5.40 -9.04
C ILE A 91 1.52 -6.61 -9.18
N LYS A 92 1.07 -7.67 -9.85
CA LYS A 92 1.89 -8.87 -10.09
C LYS A 92 3.20 -8.53 -10.79
N ASP A 93 3.15 -7.74 -11.86
CA ASP A 93 4.35 -7.38 -12.62
C ASP A 93 5.32 -6.53 -11.79
N ALA A 94 4.80 -5.64 -10.93
CA ALA A 94 5.61 -4.87 -9.98
C ALA A 94 6.25 -5.77 -8.90
N LEU A 95 5.52 -6.75 -8.38
CA LEU A 95 6.05 -7.74 -7.43
C LEU A 95 7.16 -8.59 -8.06
N VAL A 96 6.99 -9.03 -9.31
CA VAL A 96 8.04 -9.76 -10.04
C VAL A 96 9.30 -8.90 -10.17
N ARG A 97 9.17 -7.60 -10.48
CA ARG A 97 10.32 -6.68 -10.50
C ARG A 97 10.93 -6.50 -9.11
N LEU A 98 10.12 -6.49 -8.06
CA LEU A 98 10.58 -6.34 -6.68
C LEU A 98 11.38 -7.55 -6.21
N PHE A 99 10.84 -8.76 -6.38
CA PHE A 99 11.53 -9.98 -5.99
C PHE A 99 12.83 -10.21 -6.77
N LYS A 100 12.92 -9.72 -8.01
CA LYS A 100 14.17 -9.73 -8.77
C LYS A 100 15.25 -8.81 -8.19
N ARG A 101 14.87 -7.68 -7.59
CA ARG A 101 15.82 -6.66 -7.10
C ARG A 101 16.07 -6.70 -5.59
N ASN A 102 15.18 -7.30 -4.80
CA ASN A 102 15.31 -7.46 -3.35
C ASN A 102 14.77 -8.84 -2.92
N GLN A 103 15.67 -9.72 -2.45
CA GLN A 103 15.34 -11.09 -2.04
C GLN A 103 14.84 -11.20 -0.60
N HIS A 104 14.91 -10.13 0.20
CA HIS A 104 14.49 -10.12 1.61
C HIS A 104 13.09 -9.53 1.81
N VAL A 105 12.33 -9.38 0.72
CA VAL A 105 10.95 -8.88 0.79
C VAL A 105 9.99 -10.03 0.99
N GLN A 106 9.09 -9.88 1.95
CA GLN A 106 7.92 -10.73 2.12
C GLN A 106 6.65 -9.96 1.75
N VAL A 107 5.72 -10.63 1.07
CA VAL A 107 4.45 -10.04 0.65
C VAL A 107 3.31 -10.88 1.17
N VAL A 108 2.38 -10.24 1.87
CA VAL A 108 1.14 -10.85 2.35
C VAL A 108 -0.01 -10.24 1.58
N LEU A 109 -0.75 -11.09 0.86
CA LEU A 109 -1.99 -10.71 0.20
C LEU A 109 -3.17 -11.01 1.14
N GLN A 110 -3.85 -9.97 1.59
CA GLN A 110 -5.05 -10.09 2.41
C GLN A 110 -6.26 -10.27 1.50
N GLY A 111 -6.81 -11.48 1.50
CA GLY A 111 -8.03 -11.82 0.78
C GLY A 111 -9.30 -11.27 1.44
N PRO A 112 -10.48 -11.53 0.84
CA PRO A 112 -11.77 -11.40 1.52
C PRO A 112 -11.72 -12.11 2.86
N HIS A 113 -12.02 -11.41 3.94
CA HIS A 113 -12.30 -12.10 5.20
C HIS A 113 -13.56 -12.95 5.02
N VAL A 114 -13.45 -14.25 5.26
CA VAL A 114 -14.56 -14.96 5.92
C VAL A 114 -14.47 -14.59 7.39
N SER A 115 -15.24 -13.60 7.82
CA SER A 115 -15.65 -13.56 9.23
C SER A 115 -16.65 -14.72 9.39
N CYS A 116 -16.15 -15.88 9.80
CA CYS A 116 -17.00 -16.92 10.39
C CYS A 116 -17.31 -16.52 11.84
#